data_AF-A0AB39X788-F1
#
_entry.id   AF-A0AB39X788-F1
#
_cell.length_a   1.000
_cell.length_b   1.000
_cell.length_c   1.000
_cell.angle_alpha   90.00
_cell.angle_beta   90.00
_cell.angle_gamma   90.00
#
_symmetry.space_group_name_H-M   'P 1'
#
loop_
_entity.id
_entity.type
_entity.pdbx_description
1 polymer ?
#
loop_
_entity_poly.entity_id
_entity_poly.type
_entity_poly.pdbx_seq_one_letter_code
_entity_poly.pdbx_strand_id
1 'polypeptide(L)'
;MARTNSAGRVESRRHYQPFGDTYEAPSDDIGYTGHKYDNDSGLSYMQARYYDPVIGRFYSNDPVDFLGHVQHGNPTMGFNRYAYAYNNPYKYKDPTGKIPLLIPVIMFVAKEIAAEAASQATGGATDFLSTRRMATKGAKKLYLTYTKTNKRTGEVYSGRTSGTGDPMEILKKRDGNHHKNKDGFGPAEPDKVSENKDAIRGREQRKKSLTNYGQKI
;
A
#
# COMPACT_ATOMS: atom_id res chain seq x y z
N MET A 1 -4.16 -15.67 -23.11
CA MET A 1 -2.72 -15.34 -23.09
C MET A 1 -2.20 -15.32 -24.52
N ALA A 2 -1.26 -14.43 -24.85
CA ALA A 2 -0.58 -14.44 -26.14
C ALA A 2 0.94 -14.30 -25.91
N ARG A 3 1.74 -15.00 -26.70
CA ARG A 3 3.21 -14.87 -26.73
C ARG A 3 3.59 -14.08 -27.97
N THR A 4 4.51 -13.14 -27.81
CA THR A 4 5.07 -12.35 -28.91
C THR A 4 6.58 -12.47 -28.94
N ASN A 5 7.17 -12.37 -30.13
CA ASN A 5 8.62 -12.29 -30.29
C ASN A 5 9.16 -10.87 -30.04
N SER A 6 10.48 -10.69 -30.18
CA SER A 6 11.17 -9.40 -30.01
C SER A 6 10.70 -8.32 -30.99
N ALA A 7 10.12 -8.70 -32.14
CA ALA A 7 9.53 -7.78 -33.11
C ALA A 7 8.05 -7.47 -32.84
N GLY A 8 7.48 -7.97 -31.73
CA GLY A 8 6.08 -7.75 -31.35
C GLY A 8 5.08 -8.59 -32.14
N ARG A 9 5.53 -9.53 -32.97
CA ARG A 9 4.64 -10.45 -33.70
C ARG A 9 4.16 -11.55 -32.76
N VAL A 10 2.85 -11.82 -32.77
CA VAL A 10 2.23 -12.91 -31.99
C VAL A 10 2.67 -14.27 -32.55
N GLU A 11 3.31 -15.07 -31.72
CA GLU A 11 3.74 -16.44 -32.04
C GLU A 11 2.68 -17.48 -31.63
N SER A 12 2.02 -17.26 -30.49
CA SER A 12 0.99 -18.17 -30.01
C SER A 12 -0.10 -17.44 -29.22
N ARG A 13 -1.29 -18.03 -29.21
CA ARG A 13 -2.43 -17.56 -28.42
C ARG A 13 -3.09 -18.75 -27.73
N ARG A 14 -3.41 -18.56 -26.47
CA ARG A 14 -4.18 -19.51 -25.65
C ARG A 14 -5.37 -18.85 -24.97
N HIS A 15 -6.51 -19.51 -24.97
CA HIS A 15 -7.76 -19.15 -24.34
C HIS A 15 -8.00 -20.10 -23.18
N TYR A 16 -8.31 -19.53 -22.03
CA TYR A 16 -8.59 -20.30 -20.84
C TYR A 16 -10.03 -20.07 -20.42
N GLN A 17 -10.65 -21.14 -19.97
CA GLN A 17 -11.86 -21.09 -19.18
C GLN A 17 -11.59 -20.37 -17.84
N PRO A 18 -12.63 -20.01 -17.08
CA PRO A 18 -12.46 -19.21 -15.86
C PRO A 18 -11.52 -19.85 -14.85
N PHE A 19 -11.56 -21.18 -14.72
CA PHE A 19 -10.69 -21.96 -13.84
C PHE A 19 -9.42 -22.49 -14.53
N GLY A 20 -9.10 -22.04 -15.74
CA GLY A 20 -7.81 -22.32 -16.35
C GLY A 20 -7.76 -23.54 -17.27
N ASP A 21 -8.86 -24.28 -17.43
CA ASP A 21 -8.97 -25.31 -18.45
C ASP A 21 -8.86 -24.72 -19.87
N THR A 22 -8.35 -25.48 -20.83
CA THR A 22 -8.20 -25.06 -22.22
C THR A 22 -8.41 -26.24 -23.18
N TYR A 23 -8.95 -25.93 -24.35
CA TYR A 23 -9.10 -26.86 -25.47
C TYR A 23 -7.87 -26.88 -26.41
N GLU A 24 -6.88 -26.05 -26.11
CA GLU A 24 -5.67 -25.94 -26.91
C GLU A 24 -4.64 -26.99 -26.48
N ALA A 25 -3.69 -27.28 -27.37
CA ALA A 25 -2.65 -28.26 -27.10
C ALA A 25 -1.87 -27.89 -25.82
N PRO A 26 -1.67 -28.86 -24.89
CA PRO A 26 -0.83 -28.67 -23.72
C PRO A 26 0.57 -28.21 -24.12
N SER A 27 1.14 -27.27 -23.38
CA SER A 27 2.55 -26.91 -23.55
C SER A 27 3.17 -26.61 -22.19
N ASP A 28 4.41 -27.07 -22.03
CA ASP A 28 5.19 -27.06 -20.80
C ASP A 28 5.76 -25.67 -20.43
N ASP A 29 4.99 -24.64 -20.76
CA ASP A 29 5.35 -23.24 -20.64
C ASP A 29 4.56 -22.56 -19.52
N ILE A 30 4.90 -21.29 -19.26
CA ILE A 30 4.06 -20.40 -18.45
C ILE A 30 2.67 -20.27 -19.11
N GLY A 31 1.64 -20.59 -18.34
CA GLY A 31 0.26 -20.67 -18.78
C GLY A 31 -0.68 -19.88 -17.89
N TYR A 32 -1.72 -20.55 -17.41
CA TYR A 32 -2.82 -19.92 -16.69
C TYR A 32 -2.32 -19.11 -15.49
N THR A 33 -2.74 -17.85 -15.43
CA THR A 33 -2.38 -16.89 -14.37
C THR A 33 -0.88 -16.70 -14.11
N GLY A 34 -0.02 -17.06 -15.07
CA GLY A 34 1.43 -16.87 -14.97
C GLY A 34 2.16 -18.00 -14.27
N HIS A 35 1.50 -19.14 -14.07
CA HIS A 35 2.09 -20.34 -13.46
C HIS A 35 2.55 -21.34 -14.53
N LYS A 36 3.55 -22.16 -14.20
CA LYS A 36 4.03 -23.20 -15.12
C LYS A 36 2.98 -24.30 -15.23
N TYR A 37 2.69 -24.73 -16.44
CA TYR A 37 1.90 -25.94 -16.68
C TYR A 37 2.84 -27.13 -16.87
N ASP A 38 2.52 -28.26 -16.26
CA ASP A 38 3.22 -29.52 -16.38
C ASP A 38 2.35 -30.49 -17.20
N ASN A 39 2.80 -30.75 -18.42
CA ASN A 39 2.08 -31.58 -19.39
C ASN A 39 1.96 -33.04 -18.95
N ASP A 40 2.94 -33.57 -18.20
CA ASP A 40 2.96 -34.98 -17.81
C ASP A 40 1.91 -35.26 -16.74
N SER A 41 1.71 -34.31 -15.82
CA SER A 41 0.69 -34.42 -14.78
C SER A 41 -0.66 -33.80 -15.14
N GLY A 42 -0.69 -32.90 -16.13
CA GLY A 42 -1.87 -32.09 -16.45
C GLY A 42 -2.17 -31.01 -15.41
N LEU A 43 -1.21 -30.69 -14.54
CA LEU A 43 -1.37 -29.77 -13.41
C LEU A 43 -0.59 -28.49 -13.63
N SER A 44 -1.06 -27.39 -13.06
CA SER A 44 -0.30 -26.15 -12.99
C SER A 44 0.40 -26.01 -11.64
N TYR A 45 1.72 -25.82 -11.68
CA TYR A 45 2.51 -25.57 -10.48
C TYR A 45 2.42 -24.10 -10.07
N MET A 46 1.70 -23.83 -8.97
CA MET A 46 1.46 -22.48 -8.44
C MET A 46 2.33 -22.17 -7.23
N GLN A 47 3.61 -22.55 -7.27
CA GLN A 47 4.61 -22.38 -6.21
C GLN A 47 4.35 -23.24 -4.96
N ALA A 48 3.32 -22.95 -4.17
CA ALA A 48 3.06 -23.69 -2.94
C ALA A 48 2.28 -25.00 -3.17
N ARG A 49 1.52 -25.08 -4.27
CA ARG A 49 0.60 -26.20 -4.56
C ARG A 49 0.49 -26.46 -6.05
N TYR A 50 0.16 -27.70 -6.38
CA TYR A 50 -0.29 -28.08 -7.71
C TYR A 50 -1.79 -27.85 -7.84
N TYR A 51 -2.18 -27.24 -8.95
CA TYR A 51 -3.54 -26.86 -9.29
C TYR A 51 -4.03 -27.67 -10.49
N ASP A 52 -5.21 -28.24 -10.37
CA ASP A 52 -5.90 -28.94 -11.46
C ASP A 52 -6.89 -27.96 -12.13
N PRO A 53 -6.62 -27.56 -13.39
CA PRO A 53 -7.49 -26.65 -14.12
C PRO A 53 -8.80 -27.30 -14.59
N VAL A 54 -8.86 -28.63 -14.70
CA VAL A 54 -10.04 -29.38 -15.17
C VAL A 54 -11.14 -29.37 -14.12
N ILE A 55 -10.79 -29.65 -12.86
CA ILE A 55 -11.74 -29.61 -11.74
C ILE A 55 -11.79 -28.25 -11.03
N GLY A 56 -10.84 -27.37 -11.32
CA GLY A 56 -10.75 -26.03 -10.75
C GLY A 56 -10.32 -25.97 -9.27
N ARG A 57 -9.45 -26.89 -8.83
CA ARG A 57 -9.04 -27.02 -7.41
C ARG A 57 -7.55 -27.34 -7.25
N PHE A 58 -7.03 -27.08 -6.06
CA PHE A 58 -5.70 -27.56 -5.69
C PHE A 58 -5.72 -29.06 -5.38
N TYR A 59 -4.62 -29.75 -5.70
CA TYR A 59 -4.45 -31.18 -5.46
C TYR A 59 -4.00 -31.48 -4.03
N SER A 60 -3.42 -30.49 -3.36
CA SER A 60 -3.00 -30.56 -1.96
C SER A 60 -3.71 -29.53 -1.10
N ASN A 61 -3.77 -29.84 0.19
CA ASN A 61 -4.31 -28.96 1.21
C ASN A 61 -3.49 -27.65 1.28
N ASP A 62 -4.17 -26.51 1.42
CA ASP A 62 -3.53 -25.21 1.68
C ASP A 62 -2.54 -25.31 2.84
N PRO A 63 -1.28 -24.87 2.71
CA PRO A 63 -0.39 -24.80 3.87
C PRO A 63 -0.81 -23.72 4.88
N VAL A 64 -1.66 -22.76 4.50
CA VAL A 64 -2.24 -21.79 5.43
C VAL A 64 -3.29 -22.49 6.31
N ASP A 65 -3.25 -22.19 7.60
CA ASP A 65 -4.17 -22.73 8.59
C ASP A 65 -5.44 -21.86 8.71
N PHE A 66 -6.38 -22.29 9.54
CA PHE A 66 -7.62 -21.56 9.75
C PHE A 66 -7.38 -20.12 10.24
N LEU A 67 -6.46 -19.93 11.18
CA LEU A 67 -6.16 -18.61 11.75
C LEU A 67 -5.57 -17.66 10.72
N GLY A 68 -4.70 -18.15 9.83
CA GLY A 68 -4.19 -17.38 8.69
C GLY A 68 -5.33 -16.89 7.79
N HIS A 69 -6.28 -17.76 7.44
CA HIS A 69 -7.44 -17.35 6.64
C HIS A 69 -8.36 -16.34 7.35
N VAL A 70 -8.50 -16.43 8.68
CA VAL A 70 -9.21 -15.42 9.50
C VAL A 70 -8.50 -14.07 9.40
N GLN A 71 -7.17 -14.03 9.54
CA GLN A 71 -6.38 -12.79 9.46
C GLN A 71 -6.48 -12.14 8.07
N HIS A 72 -6.59 -12.96 7.02
CA HIS A 72 -6.79 -12.49 5.64
C HIS A 72 -8.26 -12.19 5.30
N GLY A 73 -9.16 -12.16 6.28
CA GLY A 73 -10.54 -11.71 6.13
C GLY A 73 -11.47 -12.69 5.43
N ASN A 74 -11.10 -13.98 5.33
CA ASN A 74 -11.94 -15.02 4.72
C ASN A 74 -11.88 -16.34 5.50
N PRO A 75 -12.48 -16.41 6.71
CA PRO A 75 -12.43 -17.60 7.56
C PRO A 75 -13.04 -18.85 6.91
N THR A 76 -14.00 -18.68 6.00
CA THR A 76 -14.66 -19.79 5.29
C THR A 76 -13.67 -20.63 4.48
N MET A 77 -12.61 -20.01 3.97
CA MET A 77 -11.59 -20.72 3.17
C MET A 77 -10.67 -21.59 4.00
N GLY A 78 -10.56 -21.31 5.31
CA GLY A 78 -9.89 -22.21 6.25
C GLY A 78 -10.55 -23.59 6.36
N PHE A 79 -11.82 -23.72 5.97
CA PHE A 79 -12.51 -25.01 5.87
C PHE A 79 -12.42 -25.62 4.46
N ASN A 80 -12.36 -24.80 3.41
CA ASN A 80 -12.26 -25.23 2.01
C ASN A 80 -10.84 -25.01 1.46
N ARG A 81 -9.87 -25.74 2.02
CA ARG A 81 -8.43 -25.56 1.76
C ARG A 81 -7.95 -26.06 0.40
N TYR A 82 -8.86 -26.49 -0.47
CA TYR A 82 -8.58 -26.91 -1.84
C TYR A 82 -9.10 -25.89 -2.87
N ALA A 83 -9.82 -24.85 -2.44
CA ALA A 83 -10.42 -23.87 -3.34
C ALA A 83 -9.37 -22.98 -4.00
N TYR A 84 -9.55 -22.74 -5.30
CA TYR A 84 -8.81 -21.71 -6.02
C TYR A 84 -9.56 -20.38 -6.02
N ALA A 85 -8.83 -19.27 -5.85
CA ALA A 85 -9.35 -17.92 -6.01
C ALA A 85 -10.67 -17.62 -5.26
N TYR A 86 -10.86 -18.22 -4.08
CA TYR A 86 -12.12 -18.12 -3.32
C TYR A 86 -13.37 -18.52 -4.14
N ASN A 87 -13.23 -19.49 -5.04
CA ASN A 87 -14.23 -19.91 -6.03
C ASN A 87 -14.70 -18.80 -6.99
N ASN A 88 -13.94 -17.70 -7.13
CA ASN A 88 -14.26 -16.62 -8.05
C ASN A 88 -13.00 -16.13 -8.79
N PRO A 89 -12.55 -16.87 -9.83
CA PRO A 89 -11.35 -16.54 -10.59
C PRO A 89 -11.48 -15.29 -11.47
N TYR A 90 -12.70 -14.75 -11.63
CA TYR A 90 -12.92 -13.46 -12.28
C TYR A 90 -12.54 -12.27 -11.39
N LYS A 91 -12.62 -12.45 -10.07
CA LYS A 91 -12.38 -11.38 -9.09
C LYS A 91 -11.03 -11.54 -8.40
N TYR A 92 -10.59 -12.77 -8.19
CA TYR A 92 -9.37 -13.09 -7.46
C TYR A 92 -8.42 -13.93 -8.31
N LYS A 93 -7.14 -13.81 -8.00
CA LYS A 93 -6.07 -14.65 -8.55
C LYS A 93 -5.11 -14.97 -7.41
N ASP A 94 -4.58 -16.18 -7.36
CA ASP A 94 -3.59 -16.59 -6.35
C ASP A 94 -2.18 -16.62 -6.96
N PRO A 95 -1.32 -15.62 -6.67
CA PRO A 95 0.03 -15.57 -7.22
C PRO A 95 1.01 -16.53 -6.54
N THR A 96 0.67 -17.05 -5.35
CA THR A 96 1.60 -17.84 -4.52
C THR A 96 1.13 -19.25 -4.21
N GLY A 97 -0.11 -19.57 -4.61
CA GLY A 97 -0.77 -20.81 -4.25
C GLY A 97 -1.11 -20.87 -2.77
N LYS A 98 -1.36 -19.76 -2.08
CA LYS A 98 -1.70 -19.70 -0.65
C LYS A 98 -2.90 -18.80 -0.37
N ILE A 99 -2.76 -17.52 -0.72
CA ILE A 99 -3.80 -16.51 -0.46
C ILE A 99 -4.13 -15.78 -1.77
N PRO A 100 -5.38 -15.90 -2.25
CA PRO A 100 -5.85 -15.13 -3.39
C PRO A 100 -5.87 -13.63 -3.11
N LEU A 101 -5.45 -12.84 -4.10
CA LEU A 101 -5.55 -11.38 -4.11
C LEU A 101 -6.58 -10.93 -5.13
N LEU A 102 -7.18 -9.77 -4.88
CA LEU A 102 -8.04 -9.09 -5.86
C LEU A 102 -7.23 -8.76 -7.12
N ILE A 103 -7.77 -9.07 -8.29
CA ILE A 103 -7.17 -8.70 -9.58
C ILE A 103 -6.81 -7.21 -9.67
N PRO A 104 -7.66 -6.24 -9.28
CA PRO A 104 -7.26 -4.82 -9.33
C PRO A 104 -6.06 -4.49 -8.43
N VAL A 105 -5.87 -5.19 -7.31
CA VAL A 105 -4.70 -5.02 -6.44
C VAL A 105 -3.44 -5.53 -7.12
N ILE A 106 -3.50 -6.70 -7.76
CA ILE A 106 -2.38 -7.26 -8.53
C ILE A 106 -1.98 -6.30 -9.66
N MET A 107 -2.96 -5.77 -10.39
CA MET A 107 -2.70 -4.83 -11.49
C MET A 107 -2.09 -3.51 -11.00
N PHE A 108 -2.54 -3.00 -9.86
CA PHE A 108 -1.96 -1.81 -9.25
C PHE A 108 -0.48 -2.03 -8.89
N VAL A 109 -0.17 -3.10 -8.15
CA VAL A 109 1.21 -3.43 -7.76
C VAL A 109 2.10 -3.67 -8.98
N ALA A 110 1.62 -4.42 -9.97
CA ALA A 110 2.37 -4.69 -11.20
C ALA A 110 2.70 -3.39 -11.98
N LYS A 111 1.77 -2.44 -12.00
CA LYS A 111 1.98 -1.14 -12.66
C LYS A 111 3.05 -0.31 -11.94
N GLU A 112 3.05 -0.28 -10.60
CA GLU A 112 4.06 0.44 -9.83
C GLU A 112 5.45 -0.19 -10.02
N ILE A 113 5.57 -1.52 -9.97
CA ILE A 113 6.85 -2.22 -10.23
C ILE A 113 7.37 -1.92 -11.65
N ALA A 114 6.49 -1.92 -12.65
CA ALA A 114 6.87 -1.59 -14.02
C ALA A 114 7.32 -0.12 -14.18
N ALA A 115 6.66 0.81 -13.49
CA ALA A 115 7.05 2.22 -13.47
C ALA A 115 8.42 2.40 -12.80
N GLU A 116 8.67 1.70 -11.69
CA GLU A 116 9.97 1.73 -11.01
C GLU A 116 11.09 1.16 -11.89
N ALA A 117 10.88 0.01 -12.54
CA ALA A 117 11.84 -0.56 -13.47
C ALA A 117 12.13 0.37 -14.68
N ALA A 118 11.09 1.04 -15.20
CA ALA A 118 11.27 2.04 -16.26
C ALA A 118 12.07 3.26 -15.78
N SER A 119 11.83 3.72 -14.54
CA SER A 119 12.55 4.84 -13.93
C SER A 119 14.04 4.54 -13.71
N GLN A 120 14.39 3.31 -13.33
CA GLN A 120 15.77 2.85 -13.19
C GLN A 120 16.49 2.77 -14.55
N ALA A 121 15.78 2.37 -15.61
CA ALA A 121 16.32 2.33 -16.97
C ALA A 121 16.51 3.73 -17.59
N THR A 122 15.80 4.75 -17.11
CA THR A 122 15.90 6.15 -17.60
C THR A 122 16.75 7.07 -16.70
N GLY A 123 17.46 6.54 -15.72
CA GLY A 123 18.40 7.33 -14.91
C GLY A 123 17.74 8.15 -13.79
N GLY A 124 16.64 7.65 -13.20
CA GLY A 124 16.17 8.09 -11.89
C GLY A 124 15.68 9.54 -11.84
N ALA A 125 14.60 9.85 -12.57
CA ALA A 125 13.88 11.10 -12.38
C ALA A 125 12.37 10.94 -12.60
N THR A 126 11.72 9.98 -11.92
CA THR A 126 10.25 9.94 -11.85
C THR A 126 9.77 9.76 -10.42
N ASP A 127 9.64 10.89 -9.75
CA ASP A 127 8.43 11.31 -9.03
C ASP A 127 7.90 10.37 -7.92
N PHE A 128 8.60 10.39 -6.78
CA PHE A 128 8.16 9.90 -5.46
C PHE A 128 6.84 10.54 -4.93
N LEU A 129 6.15 11.33 -5.77
CA LEU A 129 4.91 12.04 -5.45
C LEU A 129 3.63 11.21 -5.70
N SER A 130 3.68 10.11 -6.47
CA SER A 130 2.48 9.31 -6.77
C SER A 130 2.01 8.44 -5.60
N THR A 131 2.92 7.79 -4.88
CA THR A 131 2.60 6.89 -3.75
C THR A 131 2.06 7.66 -2.53
N ARG A 132 2.48 8.91 -2.33
CA ARG A 132 1.98 9.78 -1.24
C ARG A 132 0.52 10.20 -1.41
N ARG A 133 0.01 10.26 -2.65
CA ARG A 133 -1.37 10.68 -2.96
C ARG A 133 -2.40 9.56 -2.76
N MET A 134 -1.98 8.29 -2.71
CA MET A 134 -2.87 7.16 -2.40
C MET A 134 -3.17 7.04 -0.90
N ALA A 135 -2.27 7.51 -0.02
CA ALA A 135 -2.45 7.47 1.44
C ALA A 135 -3.47 8.48 1.99
N THR A 136 -4.06 9.35 1.15
CA THR A 136 -4.92 10.45 1.61
C THR A 136 -6.41 10.14 1.62
N LYS A 137 -6.85 9.00 1.05
CA LYS A 137 -8.27 8.64 0.99
C LYS A 137 -8.68 7.89 2.28
N GLY A 138 -9.02 8.65 3.32
CA GLY A 138 -9.46 8.14 4.63
C GLY A 138 -8.64 8.62 5.84
N ALA A 139 -7.61 9.45 5.63
CA ALA A 139 -6.80 9.99 6.72
C ALA A 139 -7.63 10.92 7.62
N LYS A 140 -7.75 10.58 8.90
CA LYS A 140 -8.43 11.39 9.90
C LYS A 140 -7.76 12.76 10.03
N LYS A 141 -8.56 13.80 10.28
CA LYS A 141 -8.06 15.16 10.50
C LYS A 141 -7.40 15.25 11.88
N LEU A 142 -6.14 15.66 11.89
CA LEU A 142 -5.35 15.90 13.09
C LEU A 142 -5.31 17.38 13.42
N TYR A 143 -5.30 17.66 14.71
CA TYR A 143 -5.24 18.97 15.34
C TYR A 143 -3.97 19.03 16.19
N LEU A 144 -3.12 20.01 15.91
CA LEU A 144 -1.81 20.13 16.52
C LEU A 144 -1.62 21.49 17.17
N THR A 145 -0.93 21.49 18.31
CA THR A 145 -0.27 22.68 18.85
C THR A 145 1.23 22.56 18.62
N TYR A 146 1.88 23.67 18.33
CA TYR A 146 3.32 23.74 18.12
C TYR A 146 3.92 24.95 18.81
N THR A 147 5.23 24.89 19.04
CA THR A 147 6.02 26.00 19.56
C THR A 147 7.15 26.37 18.62
N LYS A 148 7.56 27.63 18.67
CA LYS A 148 8.76 28.13 18.00
C LYS A 148 9.58 28.90 19.02
N THR A 149 10.90 28.72 19.00
CA THR A 149 11.79 29.42 19.93
C THR A 149 12.69 30.37 19.16
N ASN A 150 12.76 31.63 19.59
CA ASN A 150 13.73 32.57 19.09
C ASN A 150 15.06 32.33 19.81
N LYS A 151 16.07 31.86 19.08
CA LYS A 151 17.38 31.52 19.68
C LYS A 151 18.16 32.74 20.17
N ARG A 152 17.80 33.95 19.75
CA ARG A 152 18.47 35.19 20.14
C ARG A 152 17.82 35.85 21.36
N THR A 153 16.49 35.81 21.46
CA THR A 153 15.74 36.47 22.55
C THR A 153 15.24 35.50 23.62
N GLY A 154 15.26 34.19 23.37
CA GLY A 154 14.69 33.17 24.24
C GLY A 154 13.15 33.13 24.21
N GLU A 155 12.51 33.99 23.41
CA GLU A 155 11.05 34.07 23.34
C GLU A 155 10.45 32.81 22.70
N VAL A 156 9.34 32.36 23.27
CA VAL A 156 8.60 31.19 22.77
C VAL A 156 7.25 31.63 22.20
N TYR A 157 7.06 31.35 20.92
CA TYR A 157 5.78 31.49 20.24
C TYR A 157 5.02 30.15 20.31
N SER A 158 3.70 30.20 20.49
CA SER A 158 2.84 29.02 20.38
C SER A 158 1.73 29.25 19.36
N GLY A 159 1.38 28.20 18.61
CA GLY A 159 0.36 28.23 17.57
C GLY A 159 -0.34 26.89 17.37
N ARG A 160 -1.35 26.89 16.49
CA ARG A 160 -2.16 25.74 16.11
C ARG A 160 -2.17 25.53 14.62
N THR A 161 -2.27 24.26 14.23
CA THR A 161 -2.50 23.87 12.85
C THR A 161 -3.38 22.62 12.81
N SER A 162 -3.98 22.36 11.66
CA SER A 162 -4.74 21.13 11.43
C SER A 162 -4.56 20.66 10.00
N GLY A 163 -4.61 19.35 9.78
CA GLY A 163 -4.48 18.76 8.46
C GLY A 163 -4.74 17.27 8.50
N THR A 164 -4.59 16.63 7.35
CA THR A 164 -4.74 15.17 7.17
C THR A 164 -3.38 14.58 6.81
N GLY A 165 -3.05 13.42 7.36
CA GLY A 165 -1.77 12.73 7.12
C GLY A 165 -0.81 12.86 8.31
N ASP A 166 0.50 12.84 8.04
CA ASP A 166 1.54 12.88 9.07
C ASP A 166 1.56 14.25 9.81
N PRO A 167 1.49 14.26 11.15
CA PRO A 167 1.71 15.43 12.00
C PRO A 167 2.88 16.33 11.59
N MET A 168 4.02 15.73 11.22
CA MET A 168 5.23 16.49 10.93
C MET A 168 5.15 17.19 9.57
N GLU A 169 4.49 16.58 8.58
CA GLU A 169 4.22 17.21 7.29
C GLU A 169 3.25 18.39 7.40
N ILE A 170 2.20 18.23 8.21
CA ILE A 170 1.23 19.32 8.50
C ILE A 170 1.98 20.51 9.10
N LEU A 171 2.91 20.24 10.02
CA LEU A 171 3.70 21.27 10.67
C LEU A 171 4.68 21.94 9.72
N LYS A 172 5.40 21.17 8.90
CA LYS A 172 6.33 21.68 7.89
C LYS A 172 5.65 22.62 6.88
N LYS A 173 4.45 22.27 6.42
CA LYS A 173 3.64 23.13 5.54
C LYS A 173 3.24 24.43 6.21
N ARG A 174 2.84 24.37 7.49
CA ARG A 174 2.49 25.56 8.28
C ARG A 174 3.72 26.46 8.51
N ASP A 175 4.86 25.84 8.75
CA ASP A 175 6.11 26.53 9.08
C ASP A 175 6.71 27.30 7.89
N GLY A 176 6.61 26.75 6.67
CA GLY A 176 7.25 27.30 5.47
C GLY A 176 6.94 28.77 5.19
N ASN A 177 5.70 29.20 5.42
CA ASN A 177 5.26 30.60 5.22
C ASN A 177 4.90 31.32 6.53
N HIS A 178 5.45 30.89 7.67
CA HIS A 178 5.07 31.43 8.97
C HIS A 178 5.73 32.80 9.22
N HIS A 179 4.92 33.82 9.52
CA HIS A 179 5.40 35.20 9.75
C HIS A 179 6.53 35.30 10.79
N LYS A 180 6.49 34.48 11.86
CA LYS A 180 7.56 34.43 12.89
C LYS A 180 8.94 34.02 12.39
N ASN A 181 9.09 33.46 11.19
CA ASN A 181 10.39 33.14 10.61
C ASN A 181 11.19 34.44 10.39
N LYS A 182 10.51 35.50 9.93
CA LYS A 182 11.11 36.82 9.70
C LYS A 182 11.53 37.49 11.01
N ASP A 183 10.85 37.16 12.11
CA ASP A 183 11.14 37.66 13.46
C ASP A 183 12.32 36.90 14.13
N GLY A 184 12.97 35.96 13.44
CA GLY A 184 14.11 35.20 13.95
C GLY A 184 13.76 33.98 14.81
N PHE A 185 12.50 33.52 14.78
CA PHE A 185 12.10 32.27 15.43
C PHE A 185 12.56 31.06 14.61
N GLY A 186 13.08 30.04 15.31
CA GLY A 186 13.48 28.77 14.73
C GLY A 186 12.31 27.95 14.17
N PRO A 187 12.56 26.70 13.74
CA PRO A 187 11.51 25.85 13.16
C PRO A 187 10.39 25.56 14.16
N ALA A 188 9.18 25.30 13.65
CA ALA A 188 8.07 24.86 14.48
C ALA A 188 8.28 23.41 14.97
N GLU A 189 8.16 23.22 16.27
CA GLU A 189 8.27 21.93 16.94
C GLU A 189 6.90 21.49 17.49
N PRO A 190 6.49 20.23 17.28
CA PRO A 190 5.19 19.74 17.71
C PRO A 190 5.11 19.62 19.23
N ASP A 191 3.95 19.94 19.80
CA ASP A 191 3.69 19.87 21.24
C ASP A 191 2.51 18.96 21.61
N LYS A 192 1.37 19.07 20.92
CA LYS A 192 0.30 18.05 20.98
C LYS A 192 -0.09 17.67 19.58
N VAL A 193 -0.52 16.44 19.46
CA VAL A 193 -1.25 15.93 18.30
C VAL A 193 -2.50 15.24 18.84
N SER A 194 -3.66 15.51 18.24
CA SER A 194 -4.91 14.82 18.57
C SER A 194 -5.84 14.76 17.37
N GLU A 195 -6.66 13.71 17.29
CA GLU A 195 -7.80 13.64 16.37
C GLU A 195 -8.98 14.50 16.85
N ASN A 196 -8.99 14.90 18.12
CA ASN A 196 -10.06 15.72 18.70
C ASN A 196 -9.64 17.20 18.80
N LYS A 197 -10.41 18.08 18.17
CA LYS A 197 -10.21 19.54 18.18
C LYS A 197 -10.26 20.12 19.60
N ASP A 198 -11.13 19.59 20.46
CA ASP A 198 -11.30 20.12 21.81
C ASP A 198 -10.13 19.77 22.73
N ALA A 199 -9.41 18.69 22.42
CA ALA A 199 -8.22 18.27 23.17
C ALA A 199 -7.02 19.23 23.06
N ILE A 200 -7.07 20.19 22.12
CA ILE A 200 -6.05 21.23 21.92
C ILE A 200 -6.55 22.65 22.23
N ARG A 201 -7.85 22.83 22.52
CA ARG A 201 -8.45 24.12 22.88
C ARG A 201 -7.89 24.59 24.23
N GLY A 202 -7.71 25.91 24.42
CA GLY A 202 -7.07 26.50 25.60
C GLY A 202 -5.53 26.31 25.77
N ARG A 203 -4.89 25.30 25.15
CA ARG A 203 -3.46 24.98 25.38
C ARG A 203 -2.48 26.12 25.00
N GLU A 204 -2.77 26.91 23.97
CA GLU A 204 -1.92 28.04 23.53
C GLU A 204 -1.85 29.18 24.56
N GLN A 205 -2.96 29.47 25.26
CA GLN A 205 -2.98 30.49 26.32
C GLN A 205 -2.14 30.05 27.51
N ARG A 206 -2.21 28.76 27.86
CA ARG A 206 -1.43 28.14 28.94
C ARG A 206 0.07 28.11 28.66
N LYS A 207 0.47 28.05 27.39
CA LYS A 207 1.88 28.13 26.98
C LYS A 207 2.43 29.56 27.02
N LYS A 208 1.65 30.55 26.56
CA LYS A 208 2.02 31.97 26.71
C LYS A 208 2.18 32.36 28.18
N SER A 209 1.37 31.82 29.09
CA SER A 209 1.49 32.10 30.54
C SER A 209 2.75 31.47 31.17
N LEU A 210 3.22 30.32 30.65
CA LEU A 210 4.44 29.67 31.14
C LEU A 210 5.72 30.40 30.68
N THR A 211 5.72 30.98 29.47
CA THR A 211 6.85 31.79 28.98
C THR A 211 7.00 33.11 29.76
N ASN A 212 5.89 33.72 30.19
CA ASN A 212 5.92 34.94 31.01
C ASN A 212 6.35 34.71 32.47
N TYR A 213 6.28 33.47 32.98
CA TYR A 213 6.71 33.16 34.34
C TYR A 213 8.24 32.92 34.45
N GLY A 214 8.92 32.66 33.33
CA GLY A 214 10.37 32.40 33.27
C GLY A 214 11.25 33.64 33.10
N GLN A 215 10.67 34.85 33.00
CA GLN A 215 11.40 36.12 32.86
C GLN A 215 11.47 36.95 34.16
N LYS A 216 11.08 36.39 35.31
CA LYS A 216 11.34 36.98 36.63
C LYS A 216 12.25 36.09 37.45
N ILE A 217 13.56 36.12 37.17
CA ILE A 217 14.66 36.22 38.14
C ILE A 217 15.85 36.85 37.40
#